data_AF-A0A5A9E563-F1
#
_entry.id   AF-A0A5A9E563-F1
#
_cell.length_a   1.000
_cell.length_b   1.000
_cell.length_c   1.000
_cell.angle_alpha   90.00
_cell.angle_beta   90.00
_cell.angle_gamma   90.00
#
_symmetry.space_group_name_H-M   'P 1'
#
loop_
_entity.id
_entity.type
_entity.pdbx_description
1 polymer ?
#
loop_
_entity_poly.entity_id
_entity_poly.type
_entity_poly.pdbx_seq_one_letter_code
_entity_poly.pdbx_strand_id
1 'polypeptide(L)'
;MEDCIGCRLANEKEKVFIIYENDHVSCFLDHVPHHPGHTLILPKRHKVEVTELNEEESLSVMKSSQLVAQAIQALYEPYGITVCQNGGIYNELTHYHMHVIPRNEEPERFGDLFYGEADVETYSESLEETQKKMKNYIRRLLE
;
A
#
# COMPACT_ATOMS: atom_id res chain seq x y z
N MET A 1 -5.45 1.01 -21.59
CA MET A 1 -5.76 0.25 -20.36
C MET A 1 -4.82 -0.94 -20.18
N GLU A 2 -4.52 -1.72 -21.23
CA GLU A 2 -3.50 -2.80 -21.14
C GLU A 2 -2.08 -2.28 -20.89
N ASP A 3 -1.77 -1.06 -21.36
CA ASP A 3 -0.45 -0.45 -21.15
C ASP A 3 -0.22 0.12 -19.75
N CYS A 4 -1.29 0.36 -18.97
CA CYS A 4 -1.18 0.93 -17.63
C CYS A 4 -0.68 -0.13 -16.63
N ILE A 5 0.52 0.08 -16.09
CA ILE A 5 1.12 -0.81 -15.08
C ILE A 5 0.22 -0.94 -13.85
N GLY A 6 -0.38 0.15 -13.35
CA GLY A 6 -1.28 0.12 -12.21
C GLY A 6 -2.52 -0.74 -12.43
N CYS A 7 -3.13 -0.70 -13.63
CA CYS A 7 -4.20 -1.62 -13.98
C CYS A 7 -3.74 -3.08 -13.98
N ARG A 8 -2.54 -3.37 -14.47
CA ARG A 8 -2.01 -4.73 -14.49
C ARG A 8 -1.73 -5.24 -13.07
N LEU A 9 -1.15 -4.42 -12.20
CA LEU A 9 -0.92 -4.74 -10.79
C LEU A 9 -2.24 -4.96 -10.03
N ALA A 10 -3.20 -4.02 -10.15
CA ALA A 10 -4.47 -4.08 -9.42
C ALA A 10 -5.35 -5.28 -9.84
N ASN A 11 -5.17 -5.81 -11.04
CA ASN A 11 -5.93 -6.93 -11.58
C ASN A 11 -5.08 -8.20 -11.75
N GLU A 12 -4.00 -8.35 -10.99
CA GLU A 12 -3.16 -9.57 -10.94
C GLU A 12 -2.61 -10.04 -12.31
N LYS A 13 -2.40 -9.10 -13.24
CA LYS A 13 -1.74 -9.37 -14.52
C LYS A 13 -0.21 -9.33 -14.42
N GLU A 14 0.31 -8.92 -13.26
CA GLU A 14 1.74 -8.95 -12.88
C GLU A 14 1.87 -9.67 -11.54
N LYS A 15 3.08 -10.16 -11.20
CA LYS A 15 3.32 -10.76 -9.88
C LYS A 15 3.23 -9.69 -8.80
N VAL A 16 2.24 -9.83 -7.91
CA VAL A 16 2.04 -8.97 -6.75
C VAL A 16 1.82 -9.79 -5.48
N PHE A 17 2.20 -9.23 -4.33
CA PHE A 17 1.95 -9.84 -3.03
C PHE A 17 0.67 -9.27 -2.41
N ILE A 18 -0.49 -9.65 -2.94
CA ILE A 18 -1.79 -9.22 -2.41
C ILE A 18 -1.92 -9.64 -0.95
N ILE A 19 -2.38 -8.72 -0.09
CA ILE A 19 -2.70 -8.94 1.32
C ILE A 19 -4.19 -8.84 1.62
N TYR A 20 -4.92 -8.07 0.81
CA TYR A 20 -6.37 -7.90 0.89
C TYR A 20 -6.90 -7.43 -0.46
N GLU A 21 -8.12 -7.83 -0.81
CA GLU A 21 -8.83 -7.33 -1.98
C GLU A 21 -10.34 -7.35 -1.73
N ASN A 22 -11.06 -6.53 -2.49
CA ASN A 22 -12.51 -6.60 -2.61
C ASN A 22 -12.93 -6.24 -4.04
N ASP A 23 -14.21 -5.97 -4.25
CA ASP A 23 -14.75 -5.68 -5.59
C ASP A 23 -14.17 -4.39 -6.22
N HIS A 24 -13.70 -3.45 -5.39
CA HIS A 24 -13.24 -2.14 -5.84
C HIS A 24 -11.72 -1.96 -5.82
N VAL A 25 -11.01 -2.57 -4.87
CA VAL A 25 -9.57 -2.33 -4.67
C VAL A 25 -8.77 -3.62 -4.46
N SER A 26 -7.49 -3.53 -4.76
CA SER A 26 -6.47 -4.53 -4.43
C SER A 26 -5.41 -3.86 -3.55
N CYS A 27 -5.08 -4.51 -2.44
CA CYS A 27 -4.04 -4.09 -1.50
C CYS A 27 -2.89 -5.10 -1.57
N PHE A 28 -1.69 -4.66 -1.91
CA PHE A 28 -0.52 -5.52 -2.04
C PHE A 28 0.74 -4.83 -1.53
N LEU A 29 1.74 -5.62 -1.13
CA LEU A 29 3.00 -5.08 -0.64
C LEU A 29 3.76 -4.37 -1.75
N ASP A 30 4.38 -3.24 -1.42
CA ASP A 30 5.33 -2.60 -2.31
C ASP A 30 6.56 -3.51 -2.52
N HIS A 31 7.04 -3.59 -3.74
CA HIS A 31 8.22 -4.35 -4.12
C HIS A 31 9.54 -3.74 -3.62
N VAL A 32 9.55 -2.43 -3.34
CA VAL A 32 10.68 -1.71 -2.69
C VAL A 32 10.15 -1.09 -1.39
N PRO A 33 9.92 -1.90 -0.35
CA PRO A 33 9.32 -1.41 0.88
C PRO A 33 10.30 -0.56 1.68
N HIS A 34 9.86 0.61 2.18
CA HIS A 34 10.61 1.35 3.21
C HIS A 34 10.71 0.55 4.51
N HIS A 35 9.65 -0.20 4.86
CA HIS A 35 9.54 -1.04 6.04
C HIS A 35 8.61 -2.24 5.77
N PRO A 36 8.74 -3.37 6.50
CA PRO A 36 7.82 -4.51 6.39
C PRO A 36 6.38 -4.07 6.60
N GLY A 37 5.51 -4.42 5.65
CA GLY A 37 4.11 -3.99 5.63
C GLY A 37 3.83 -2.74 4.79
N HIS A 38 4.84 -2.08 4.19
CA HIS A 38 4.59 -1.03 3.19
C HIS A 38 3.66 -1.58 2.09
N THR A 39 2.47 -1.02 2.00
CA THR A 39 1.37 -1.52 1.17
C THR A 39 0.89 -0.43 0.21
N LEU A 40 0.60 -0.84 -1.02
CA LEU A 40 -0.10 -0.05 -2.03
C LEU A 40 -1.56 -0.49 -2.13
N ILE A 41 -2.48 0.48 -2.20
CA ILE A 41 -3.92 0.28 -2.40
C ILE A 41 -4.32 0.91 -3.72
N LEU A 42 -4.71 0.08 -4.69
CA LEU A 42 -5.09 0.52 -6.03
C LEU A 42 -6.55 0.14 -6.32
N PRO A 43 -7.37 1.05 -6.90
CA PRO A 43 -8.64 0.67 -7.46
C PRO A 43 -8.43 -0.30 -8.64
N LYS A 44 -9.31 -1.28 -8.77
CA LYS A 44 -9.31 -2.24 -9.89
C LYS A 44 -9.65 -1.56 -11.22
N ARG A 45 -10.51 -0.54 -11.18
CA ARG A 45 -10.84 0.33 -12.32
C ARG A 45 -9.71 1.35 -12.55
N HIS A 46 -9.46 1.68 -13.82
CA HIS A 46 -8.49 2.70 -14.17
C HIS A 46 -8.94 4.08 -13.68
N LYS A 47 -8.12 4.67 -12.81
CA LYS A 47 -8.29 5.98 -12.21
C LYS A 47 -6.91 6.58 -12.12
N VAL A 48 -6.69 7.77 -12.65
CA VAL A 48 -5.38 8.42 -12.63
C VAL A 48 -5.23 9.20 -11.33
N GLU A 49 -6.26 9.97 -10.97
CA GLU A 49 -6.21 10.93 -9.87
C GLU A 49 -7.28 10.66 -8.81
N VAL A 50 -7.06 11.19 -7.61
CA VAL A 50 -8.02 11.12 -6.50
C VAL A 50 -9.39 11.70 -6.88
N THR A 51 -9.41 12.71 -7.74
CA THR A 51 -10.64 13.37 -8.21
C THR A 51 -11.49 12.49 -9.13
N GLU A 52 -10.97 11.36 -9.60
CA GLU A 52 -11.69 10.44 -10.47
C GLU A 52 -12.38 9.31 -9.71
N LEU A 53 -12.04 9.10 -8.43
CA LEU A 53 -12.68 8.07 -7.61
C LEU A 53 -14.15 8.40 -7.41
N ASN A 54 -15.03 7.41 -7.58
CA ASN A 54 -16.40 7.53 -7.13
C ASN A 54 -16.51 7.29 -5.61
N GLU A 55 -17.71 7.42 -5.05
CA GLU A 55 -17.95 7.27 -3.61
C GLU A 55 -17.57 5.88 -3.09
N GLU A 56 -17.98 4.82 -3.79
CA GLU A 56 -17.70 3.43 -3.42
C GLU A 56 -16.20 3.12 -3.44
N GLU A 57 -15.50 3.58 -4.48
CA GLU A 57 -14.05 3.44 -4.62
C GLU A 57 -13.33 4.22 -3.51
N SER A 58 -13.75 5.45 -3.23
CA SER A 58 -13.17 6.29 -2.18
C SER A 58 -13.34 5.66 -0.79
N LEU A 59 -14.54 5.16 -0.48
CA LEU A 59 -14.82 4.47 0.77
C LEU A 59 -14.02 3.16 0.88
N SER A 60 -13.90 2.41 -0.22
CA SER A 60 -13.15 1.16 -0.24
C SER A 60 -11.66 1.40 -0.01
N VAL A 61 -11.06 2.39 -0.67
CA VAL A 61 -9.66 2.79 -0.46
C VAL A 61 -9.41 3.15 1.01
N MET A 62 -10.24 4.02 1.60
CA MET A 62 -10.03 4.49 2.97
C MET A 62 -10.30 3.40 4.02
N LYS A 63 -11.32 2.55 3.84
CA LYS A 63 -11.54 1.40 4.73
C LYS A 63 -10.40 0.40 4.65
N SER A 64 -9.89 0.17 3.45
CA SER A 64 -8.75 -0.73 3.24
C SER A 64 -7.47 -0.19 3.88
N SER A 65 -7.22 1.13 3.82
CA SER A 65 -6.05 1.72 4.49
C SER A 65 -6.12 1.61 6.02
N GLN A 66 -7.31 1.76 6.61
CA GLN A 66 -7.52 1.50 8.04
C GLN A 66 -7.26 0.04 8.40
N LEU A 67 -7.78 -0.91 7.63
CA LEU A 67 -7.59 -2.34 7.83
C LEU A 67 -6.12 -2.74 7.74
N VAL A 68 -5.42 -2.25 6.73
CA VAL A 68 -3.99 -2.47 6.53
C VAL A 68 -3.19 -1.84 7.67
N ALA A 69 -3.49 -0.60 8.06
CA ALA A 69 -2.81 0.08 9.16
C ALA A 69 -2.95 -0.66 10.50
N GLN A 70 -4.14 -1.18 10.82
CA GLN A 70 -4.35 -2.00 12.02
C GLN A 70 -3.50 -3.26 12.00
N ALA A 71 -3.43 -3.93 10.85
CA ALA A 71 -2.63 -5.14 10.70
C ALA A 71 -1.12 -4.85 10.77
N ILE A 72 -0.65 -3.73 10.22
CA ILE A 72 0.74 -3.27 10.38
C ILE A 72 1.03 -2.99 11.85
N GLN A 73 0.17 -2.23 12.53
CA GLN A 73 0.34 -1.87 13.94
C GLN A 73 0.48 -3.11 14.83
N ALA A 74 -0.37 -4.12 14.62
CA ALA A 74 -0.36 -5.33 15.42
C ALA A 74 0.81 -6.28 15.14
N LEU A 75 1.38 -6.26 13.93
CA LEU A 75 2.44 -7.19 13.53
C LEU A 75 3.84 -6.63 13.72
N TYR A 76 4.00 -5.31 13.59
CA TYR A 76 5.31 -4.66 13.50
C TYR A 76 5.52 -3.54 14.52
N GLU A 77 4.48 -3.15 15.27
CA GLU A 77 4.54 -2.14 16.33
C GLU A 77 5.33 -0.86 15.95
N PRO A 78 5.07 -0.25 14.77
CA PRO A 78 5.77 0.96 14.36
C PRO A 78 5.39 2.14 15.26
N TYR A 79 6.25 3.15 15.32
CA TYR A 79 5.94 4.40 16.03
C TYR A 79 4.77 5.17 15.41
N GLY A 80 4.49 4.93 14.12
CA GLY A 80 3.34 5.51 13.44
C GLY A 80 3.11 4.92 12.06
N ILE A 81 2.09 5.44 11.36
CA ILE A 81 1.75 5.06 9.99
C ILE A 81 1.62 6.34 9.16
N THR A 82 2.28 6.40 8.00
CA THR A 82 2.02 7.41 6.98
C THR A 82 1.05 6.84 5.96
N VAL A 83 -0.05 7.55 5.70
CA VAL A 83 -0.97 7.28 4.59
C VAL A 83 -0.91 8.45 3.62
N CYS A 84 -0.50 8.20 2.38
CA CYS A 84 -0.36 9.24 1.38
C CYS A 84 -0.74 8.76 -0.01
N GLN A 85 -1.06 9.70 -0.89
CA GLN A 85 -1.23 9.48 -2.31
C GLN A 85 -0.61 10.66 -3.06
N ASN A 86 0.10 10.36 -4.15
CA ASN A 86 0.74 11.33 -5.01
C ASN A 86 0.00 11.44 -6.34
N GLY A 87 -0.26 12.66 -6.79
CA GLY A 87 -0.94 12.96 -8.05
C GLY A 87 -0.05 13.72 -9.05
N GLY A 88 -0.53 13.86 -10.28
CA GLY A 88 0.16 14.58 -11.36
C GLY A 88 1.51 13.95 -11.71
N ILE A 89 2.55 14.78 -11.84
CA ILE A 89 3.91 14.32 -12.21
C ILE A 89 4.56 13.40 -11.16
N TYR A 90 3.99 13.35 -9.95
CA TYR A 90 4.47 12.51 -8.84
C TYR A 90 3.73 11.15 -8.80
N ASN A 91 2.78 10.90 -9.70
CA ASN A 91 2.11 9.62 -9.84
C ASN A 91 2.88 8.73 -10.81
N GLU A 92 3.81 7.94 -10.28
CA GLU A 92 4.72 7.10 -11.07
C GLU A 92 4.01 5.99 -11.85
N LEU A 93 2.87 5.50 -11.35
CA LEU A 93 2.10 4.43 -12.01
C LEU A 93 1.12 4.95 -13.06
N THR A 94 0.91 6.26 -13.14
CA THR A 94 -0.19 6.89 -13.93
C THR A 94 -1.55 6.24 -13.62
N HIS A 95 -1.70 5.76 -12.39
CA HIS A 95 -2.86 5.08 -11.85
C HIS A 95 -2.86 5.33 -10.35
N TYR A 96 -3.99 5.71 -9.79
CA TYR A 96 -4.15 6.01 -8.38
C TYR A 96 -3.61 4.87 -7.53
N HIS A 97 -2.71 5.19 -6.62
CA HIS A 97 -2.23 4.26 -5.60
C HIS A 97 -2.06 5.04 -4.30
N MET A 98 -2.61 4.49 -3.22
CA MET A 98 -2.41 5.01 -1.87
C MET A 98 -1.38 4.15 -1.17
N HIS A 99 -0.37 4.79 -0.60
CA HIS A 99 0.62 4.15 0.24
C HIS A 99 0.13 4.07 1.68
N VAL A 100 0.41 2.96 2.35
CA VAL A 100 0.31 2.79 3.80
C VAL A 100 1.67 2.31 4.29
N ILE A 101 2.41 3.20 4.96
CA ILE A 101 3.84 3.04 5.24
C ILE A 101 4.05 3.01 6.77
N PRO A 102 4.56 1.91 7.34
CA PRO A 102 5.02 1.87 8.73
C PRO A 102 6.13 2.91 8.96
N ARG A 103 6.18 3.54 10.13
CA ARG A 103 7.25 4.48 10.51
C ARG A 103 8.00 3.93 11.71
N ASN A 104 9.24 3.49 11.50
CA ASN A 104 10.10 2.91 12.54
C ASN A 104 11.23 3.84 12.98
N GLU A 105 11.37 5.00 12.33
CA GLU A 105 12.42 5.96 12.58
C GLU A 105 12.02 7.02 13.63
N GLU A 106 13.02 7.64 14.23
CA GLU A 106 12.87 8.75 15.16
C GLU A 106 12.26 10.00 14.48
N PRO A 107 11.59 10.90 15.23
CA PRO A 107 10.90 12.07 14.67
C PRO A 107 11.76 12.97 13.78
N GLU A 108 13.07 13.05 14.01
CA GLU A 108 14.01 13.87 13.25
C GLU A 108 14.18 13.39 11.79
N ARG A 109 13.89 12.12 11.51
CA ARG A 109 13.93 11.52 10.16
C ARG A 109 12.59 11.58 9.46
N PHE A 110 11.64 12.39 9.95
CA PHE A 110 10.30 12.45 9.38
C PHE A 110 10.29 12.70 7.85
N GLY A 111 11.20 13.56 7.38
CA GLY A 111 11.34 13.96 5.99
C GLY A 111 12.00 12.94 5.06
N ASP A 112 12.67 11.91 5.59
CA ASP A 112 13.43 10.95 4.78
C ASP A 112 12.53 10.20 3.79
N LEU A 113 11.26 9.97 4.17
CA LEU A 113 10.26 9.37 3.28
C LEU A 113 10.00 10.19 2.00
N PHE A 114 10.17 11.51 2.05
CA PHE A 114 9.84 12.42 0.95
C PHE A 114 11.07 13.06 0.27
N TYR A 115 12.19 13.14 0.99
CA TYR A 115 13.39 13.84 0.55
C TYR A 115 14.66 12.98 0.62
N GLY A 116 14.60 11.81 1.26
CA GLY A 116 15.71 10.88 1.35
C GLY A 116 15.83 10.01 0.10
N GLU A 117 17.01 9.44 -0.11
CA GLU A 117 17.10 8.25 -0.96
C GLU A 117 16.36 7.11 -0.24
N ALA A 118 15.66 6.26 -0.99
CA ALA A 118 15.11 5.05 -0.41
C ALA A 118 16.28 4.16 0.05
N ASP A 119 16.71 4.35 1.30
CA ASP A 119 17.52 3.37 1.98
C ASP A 119 16.65 2.12 2.03
N VAL A 120 16.91 1.20 1.11
CA VAL A 120 16.42 -0.17 1.20
C VAL A 120 17.21 -0.78 2.35
N GLU A 121 16.83 -0.43 3.57
CA GLU A 121 17.26 -1.16 4.74
C GLU A 121 16.91 -2.61 4.43
N THR A 122 17.93 -3.47 4.39
CA THR A 122 17.75 -4.90 4.19
C THR A 122 17.02 -5.46 5.39
N TYR A 123 15.70 -5.36 5.37
CA TYR A 123 14.85 -6.08 6.30
C TYR A 123 15.04 -7.57 6.06
N SER A 124 15.21 -8.32 7.14
CA SER A 124 15.42 -9.77 7.08
C SER A 124 14.19 -10.55 6.63
N GLU A 125 13.01 -9.93 6.70
CA GLU A 125 11.73 -10.53 6.34
C GLU A 125 11.45 -10.40 4.84
N SER A 126 11.15 -11.52 4.17
CA SER A 126 10.79 -11.51 2.75
C SER A 126 9.36 -11.04 2.52
N LEU A 127 9.07 -10.56 1.31
CA LEU A 127 7.71 -10.20 0.89
C LEU A 127 6.73 -11.37 1.03
N GLU A 128 7.16 -12.60 0.77
CA GLU A 128 6.36 -13.81 0.99
C GLU A 128 5.97 -13.99 2.47
N GLU A 129 6.90 -13.77 3.39
CA GLU A 129 6.63 -13.90 4.82
C GLU A 129 5.70 -12.79 5.32
N THR A 130 5.99 -11.53 4.93
CA THR A 130 5.14 -10.37 5.23
C THR A 130 3.73 -10.58 4.69
N GLN A 131 3.60 -11.04 3.44
CA GLN A 131 2.30 -11.31 2.82
C GLN A 131 1.51 -12.32 3.65
N LYS A 132 2.15 -13.40 4.09
CA LYS A 132 1.51 -14.45 4.89
C LYS A 132 1.04 -13.91 6.24
N LYS A 133 1.87 -13.15 6.96
CA LYS A 133 1.49 -12.56 8.26
C LYS A 133 0.32 -11.59 8.11
N MET A 134 0.43 -10.66 7.16
CA MET A 134 -0.58 -9.64 6.88
C MET A 134 -1.91 -10.26 6.44
N LYS A 135 -1.91 -11.20 5.48
CA LYS A 135 -3.13 -11.92 5.04
C LYS A 135 -3.83 -12.61 6.21
N ASN A 136 -3.08 -13.30 7.06
CA ASN A 136 -3.65 -14.04 8.18
C ASN A 136 -4.27 -13.11 9.23
N TYR A 137 -3.62 -11.99 9.53
CA TYR A 137 -4.15 -11.03 10.49
C TYR A 137 -5.38 -10.31 9.94
N ILE A 138 -5.32 -9.84 8.69
CA ILE A 138 -6.45 -9.16 8.03
C ILE A 138 -7.68 -10.07 7.98
N ARG A 139 -7.51 -11.36 7.66
CA ARG A 139 -8.62 -12.33 7.67
C ARG A 139 -9.33 -12.38 9.03
N ARG A 140 -8.58 -12.39 10.14
CA ARG A 140 -9.14 -12.38 11.50
C ARG A 140 -9.87 -11.10 11.86
N LEU A 141 -9.51 -9.96 11.27
CA LEU A 141 -10.21 -8.68 11.50
C LEU A 141 -11.56 -8.61 10.76
N LEU A 142 -11.76 -9.45 9.75
CA LEU A 142 -12.95 -9.47 8.91
C LEU A 142 -13.93 -10.59 9.30
N GLU A 143 -13.53 -11.47 10.21
CA GLU A 143 -14.37 -12.48 10.87
C GLU A 143 -15.20 -11.84 12.00
#